data_AF-A0AAJ1VJ04-F1
#
_entry.id   AF-A0AAJ1VJ04-F1
#
_cell.length_a   1.000
_cell.length_b   1.000
_cell.length_c   1.000
_cell.angle_alpha   90.00
_cell.angle_beta   90.00
_cell.angle_gamma   90.00
#
_symmetry.space_group_name_H-M   'P 1'
#
loop_
_entity.id
_entity.type
_entity.pdbx_description
1 polymer ?
#
loop_
_entity_poly.entity_id
_entity_poly.type
_entity_poly.pdbx_seq_one_letter_code
_entity_poly.pdbx_strand_id
1 'polypeptide(L)'
;MSHIVLKKWEQLKQRIIQDKENLDAHALLRKLLDWTQEIKKIKDVHIQNLYKLHFSYYEKLDIEEIFYNDNIVWYSLEEIIQYDIIQAKVDSYQWAIEHVDHILFNLLIFKTDKDCPCCHDDNLRVFVESDSKKLIFECELCLCLIDENNNKQNSEEKLFIPAPASLIKRKRIKPSPI
;
A
#
# COMPACT_ATOMS: atom_id res chain seq x y z
N MET A 1 -0.14 8.60 -26.48
CA MET A 1 0.69 7.72 -25.62
C MET A 1 0.03 7.42 -24.26
N SER A 2 -0.81 8.31 -23.73
CA SER A 2 -1.75 8.05 -22.62
C SER A 2 -2.50 6.71 -22.73
N HIS A 3 -2.88 6.31 -23.94
CA HIS A 3 -3.53 5.03 -24.21
C HIS A 3 -2.72 3.79 -23.80
N ILE A 4 -1.39 3.86 -23.72
CA ILE A 4 -0.58 2.67 -23.39
C ILE A 4 -0.79 2.27 -21.94
N VAL A 5 -0.80 3.22 -21.01
CA VAL A 5 -1.06 2.97 -19.59
C VAL A 5 -2.48 2.45 -19.40
N LEU A 6 -3.47 3.10 -20.01
CA LEU A 6 -4.87 2.66 -19.96
C LEU A 6 -5.06 1.26 -20.54
N LYS A 7 -4.40 0.95 -21.66
CA LYS A 7 -4.40 -0.41 -22.23
C LYS A 7 -3.78 -1.42 -21.27
N LYS A 8 -2.66 -1.09 -20.63
CA LYS A 8 -2.00 -1.97 -19.65
C LYS A 8 -2.86 -2.17 -18.40
N TRP A 9 -3.57 -1.14 -17.96
CA TRP A 9 -4.55 -1.23 -16.88
C TRP A 9 -5.68 -2.20 -17.23
N GLU A 10 -6.27 -2.08 -18.41
CA GLU A 10 -7.30 -3.03 -18.85
C GLU A 10 -6.75 -4.46 -18.99
N GLN A 11 -5.50 -4.63 -19.42
CA GLN A 11 -4.83 -5.94 -19.42
C GLN A 11 -4.67 -6.50 -18.00
N LEU A 12 -4.28 -5.67 -17.03
CA LEU A 12 -4.20 -6.06 -15.62
C LEU A 12 -5.56 -6.53 -15.08
N LYS A 13 -6.63 -5.76 -15.34
CA LYS A 13 -8.00 -6.14 -14.99
C LYS A 13 -8.37 -7.51 -15.54
N GLN A 14 -8.12 -7.76 -16.82
CA GLN A 14 -8.44 -9.05 -17.44
C GLN A 14 -7.65 -10.20 -16.80
N ARG A 15 -6.35 -10.01 -16.49
CA ARG A 15 -5.54 -11.01 -15.77
C ARG A 15 -6.12 -11.32 -14.39
N ILE A 16 -6.57 -10.29 -13.66
CA ILE A 16 -7.16 -10.45 -12.33
C ILE A 16 -8.52 -11.15 -12.39
N ILE A 17 -9.35 -10.83 -13.39
CA ILE A 17 -10.65 -11.50 -13.62
C ILE A 17 -10.45 -12.99 -13.91
N GLN A 18 -9.47 -13.32 -14.75
CA GLN A 18 -9.17 -14.72 -15.13
C GLN A 18 -8.74 -15.55 -13.92
N ASP A 19 -7.99 -14.96 -13.00
CA ASP A 19 -7.42 -15.66 -11.85
C ASP A 19 -8.27 -15.52 -10.56
N LYS A 20 -9.43 -14.85 -10.62
CA LYS A 20 -10.19 -14.37 -9.45
C LYS A 20 -10.45 -15.45 -8.39
N GLU A 21 -10.77 -16.68 -8.81
CA GLU A 21 -11.10 -17.78 -7.89
C GLU A 21 -9.91 -18.27 -7.04
N ASN A 22 -8.68 -18.03 -7.50
CA ASN A 22 -7.45 -18.48 -6.85
C ASN A 22 -6.55 -17.30 -6.42
N LEU A 23 -7.06 -16.08 -6.46
CA LEU A 23 -6.26 -14.88 -6.22
C LEU A 23 -6.23 -14.56 -4.72
N ASP A 24 -5.14 -14.92 -4.06
CA ASP A 24 -4.84 -14.42 -2.71
C ASP A 24 -4.19 -13.03 -2.75
N ALA A 25 -4.04 -12.41 -1.57
CA ALA A 25 -3.49 -11.06 -1.45
C ALA A 25 -2.03 -10.95 -1.94
N HIS A 26 -1.23 -12.00 -1.79
CA HIS A 26 0.16 -12.01 -2.23
C HIS A 26 0.26 -12.11 -3.75
N ALA A 27 -0.56 -12.96 -4.36
CA ALA A 27 -0.69 -13.08 -5.81
C ALA A 27 -1.22 -11.79 -6.44
N LEU A 28 -2.18 -11.11 -5.80
CA LEU A 28 -2.63 -9.80 -6.23
C LEU A 28 -1.49 -8.77 -6.17
N LEU A 29 -0.81 -8.67 -5.03
CA LEU A 29 0.33 -7.78 -4.82
C LEU A 29 1.41 -7.97 -5.91
N ARG A 30 1.78 -9.21 -6.22
CA ARG A 30 2.72 -9.53 -7.29
C ARG A 30 2.26 -9.04 -8.66
N LYS A 31 0.99 -9.26 -9.02
CA LYS A 31 0.43 -8.77 -10.30
C LYS A 31 0.46 -7.25 -10.41
N LEU A 32 0.19 -6.55 -9.31
CA LEU A 32 0.26 -5.08 -9.26
C LEU A 32 1.70 -4.59 -9.40
N LEU A 33 2.66 -5.20 -8.68
CA LEU A 33 4.08 -4.87 -8.81
C LEU A 33 4.63 -5.17 -10.21
N ASP A 34 4.25 -6.28 -10.83
CA ASP A 34 4.61 -6.57 -12.22
C ASP A 34 4.08 -5.50 -13.17
N TRP A 35 2.85 -5.04 -12.94
CA TRP A 35 2.28 -3.94 -13.71
C TRP A 35 3.08 -2.65 -13.54
N THR A 36 3.53 -2.29 -12.34
CA THR A 36 4.39 -1.10 -12.15
C THR A 36 5.69 -1.23 -12.95
N GLN A 37 6.31 -2.42 -12.99
CA GLN A 37 7.49 -2.68 -13.81
C GLN A 37 7.22 -2.57 -15.32
N GLU A 38 6.01 -2.89 -15.77
CA GLU A 38 5.59 -2.62 -17.14
C GLU A 38 5.47 -1.11 -17.43
N ILE A 39 4.98 -0.32 -16.47
CA ILE A 39 4.89 1.16 -16.57
C ILE A 39 6.29 1.79 -16.61
N LYS A 40 7.23 1.31 -15.77
CA LYS A 40 8.63 1.74 -15.74
C LYS A 40 9.31 1.69 -17.11
N LYS A 41 8.91 0.74 -17.97
CA LYS A 41 9.53 0.54 -19.29
C LYS A 41 9.03 1.53 -20.36
N ILE A 42 8.00 2.32 -20.08
CA ILE A 42 7.42 3.26 -21.06
C ILE A 42 8.31 4.50 -21.19
N LYS A 43 8.86 4.75 -22.39
CA LYS A 43 9.77 5.87 -22.68
C LYS A 43 9.01 7.20 -22.90
N ASP A 44 8.23 7.62 -21.92
CA ASP A 44 7.52 8.90 -21.90
C ASP A 44 7.88 9.67 -20.62
N VAL A 45 8.31 10.92 -20.75
CA VAL A 45 8.85 11.70 -19.61
C VAL A 45 7.81 11.93 -18.52
N HIS A 46 6.54 12.15 -18.88
CA HIS A 46 5.49 12.37 -17.88
C HIS A 46 5.18 11.08 -17.12
N ILE A 47 5.14 9.94 -17.82
CA ILE A 47 4.94 8.63 -17.19
C ILE A 47 6.13 8.28 -16.29
N GLN A 48 7.36 8.57 -16.71
CA GLN A 48 8.56 8.35 -15.88
C GLN A 48 8.55 9.21 -14.60
N ASN A 49 8.08 10.45 -14.69
CA ASN A 49 7.93 11.32 -13.52
C ASN A 49 6.88 10.76 -12.55
N LEU A 50 5.72 10.34 -13.06
CA LEU A 50 4.68 9.70 -12.24
C LEU A 50 5.17 8.38 -11.63
N TYR A 51 5.89 7.56 -12.40
CA TYR A 51 6.51 6.33 -11.89
C TYR A 51 7.45 6.63 -10.72
N LYS A 52 8.31 7.64 -10.87
CA LYS A 52 9.25 8.03 -9.82
C LYS A 52 8.51 8.52 -8.57
N LEU A 53 7.43 9.27 -8.74
CA LEU A 53 6.63 9.80 -7.64
C LEU A 53 5.92 8.70 -6.84
N HIS A 54 5.27 7.76 -7.53
CA HIS A 54 4.41 6.75 -6.90
C HIS A 54 5.14 5.43 -6.63
N PHE A 55 5.87 4.89 -7.60
CA PHE A 55 6.34 3.51 -7.54
C PHE A 55 7.79 3.31 -7.10
N SER A 56 8.63 4.35 -7.16
CA SER A 56 10.04 4.20 -6.74
C SER A 56 10.21 3.90 -5.25
N TYR A 57 9.19 4.19 -4.44
CA TYR A 57 9.13 3.82 -3.04
C TYR A 57 9.14 2.30 -2.85
N TYR A 58 8.30 1.56 -3.56
CA TYR A 58 8.18 0.10 -3.44
C TYR A 58 9.44 -0.65 -3.86
N GLU A 59 10.25 -0.09 -4.76
CA GLU A 59 11.52 -0.71 -5.18
C GLU A 59 12.57 -0.80 -4.06
N LYS A 60 12.39 -0.01 -3.00
CA LYS A 60 13.30 0.04 -1.85
C LYS A 60 12.84 -0.85 -0.70
N LEU A 61 11.65 -1.44 -0.80
CA LEU A 61 11.06 -2.25 0.25
C LEU A 61 11.42 -3.72 0.04
N ASP A 62 11.71 -4.42 1.14
CA ASP A 62 11.66 -5.88 1.15
C ASP A 62 10.21 -6.31 1.35
N ILE A 63 9.53 -6.55 0.21
CA ILE A 63 8.10 -6.87 0.18
C ILE A 63 7.78 -8.13 1.01
N GLU A 64 8.65 -9.14 0.97
CA GLU A 64 8.41 -10.41 1.67
C GLU A 64 8.61 -10.24 3.19
N GLU A 65 9.43 -9.27 3.64
CA GLU A 65 9.58 -8.94 5.05
C GLU A 65 8.37 -8.15 5.61
N ILE A 66 7.80 -7.24 4.81
CA ILE A 66 6.71 -6.35 5.26
C ILE A 66 5.31 -6.98 5.11
N PHE A 67 5.12 -7.88 4.15
CA PHE A 67 3.79 -8.39 3.83
C PHE A 67 3.20 -9.21 4.99
N TYR A 68 2.12 -8.69 5.57
CA TYR A 68 1.43 -9.33 6.68
C TYR A 68 0.30 -10.22 6.17
N ASN A 69 0.46 -11.54 6.32
CA ASN A 69 -0.40 -12.55 5.68
C ASN A 69 -1.16 -13.45 6.67
N ASP A 70 -1.38 -12.98 7.90
CA ASP A 70 -2.23 -13.72 8.84
C ASP A 70 -3.72 -13.54 8.50
N ASN A 71 -4.58 -14.36 9.12
CA ASN A 71 -6.02 -14.44 8.81
C ASN A 71 -6.81 -13.14 9.05
N ILE A 72 -6.26 -12.18 9.80
CA ILE A 72 -6.93 -10.92 10.13
C ILE A 72 -6.06 -9.78 9.60
N VAL A 73 -6.58 -9.11 8.58
CA VAL A 73 -6.05 -7.89 7.97
C VAL A 73 -7.12 -6.81 8.00
N TRP A 74 -6.74 -5.55 7.84
CA TRP A 74 -7.64 -4.40 7.96
C TRP A 74 -8.41 -4.07 6.66
N TYR A 75 -8.15 -4.81 5.58
CA TYR A 75 -8.75 -4.60 4.27
C TYR A 75 -9.55 -5.83 3.82
N SER A 76 -10.57 -5.62 2.99
CA SER A 76 -11.27 -6.70 2.30
C SER A 76 -10.67 -6.95 0.93
N LEU A 77 -10.03 -8.11 0.74
CA LEU A 77 -9.46 -8.49 -0.56
C LEU A 77 -10.54 -8.57 -1.66
N GLU A 78 -11.74 -9.05 -1.30
CA GLU A 78 -12.87 -9.13 -2.21
C GLU A 78 -13.28 -7.73 -2.69
N GLU A 79 -13.38 -6.76 -1.78
CA GLU A 79 -13.74 -5.39 -2.11
C GLU A 79 -12.68 -4.71 -2.99
N ILE A 80 -11.39 -4.90 -2.67
CA ILE A 80 -10.29 -4.39 -3.51
C ILE A 80 -10.41 -4.95 -4.93
N ILE A 81 -10.56 -6.27 -5.08
CA ILE A 81 -10.66 -6.90 -6.39
C ILE A 81 -11.91 -6.38 -7.13
N GLN A 82 -13.06 -6.33 -6.45
CA GLN A 82 -14.34 -6.04 -7.08
C GLN A 82 -14.49 -4.55 -7.41
N TYR A 83 -14.26 -3.67 -6.45
CA TYR A 83 -14.56 -2.24 -6.56
C TYR A 83 -13.34 -1.45 -7.01
N ASP A 84 -12.17 -1.70 -6.43
CA ASP A 84 -10.98 -0.92 -6.75
C ASP A 84 -10.30 -1.39 -8.05
N ILE A 85 -10.53 -2.62 -8.50
CA ILE A 85 -9.90 -3.11 -9.72
C ILE A 85 -10.92 -3.32 -10.83
N ILE A 86 -11.87 -4.24 -10.65
CA ILE A 86 -12.78 -4.64 -11.73
C ILE A 86 -13.72 -3.51 -12.13
N GLN A 87 -14.39 -2.88 -11.15
CA GLN A 87 -15.38 -1.82 -11.41
C GLN A 87 -14.78 -0.41 -11.51
N ALA A 88 -13.49 -0.24 -11.19
CA ALA A 88 -12.84 1.06 -11.22
C ALA A 88 -12.89 1.70 -12.62
N LYS A 89 -13.44 2.92 -12.67
CA LYS A 89 -13.59 3.73 -13.89
C LYS A 89 -12.36 4.59 -14.11
N VAL A 90 -11.32 4.01 -14.71
CA VAL A 90 -10.10 4.73 -15.06
C VAL A 90 -10.29 5.57 -16.31
N ASP A 91 -10.34 6.88 -16.15
CA ASP A 91 -10.51 7.86 -17.24
C ASP A 91 -9.19 8.48 -17.71
N SER A 92 -8.13 8.40 -16.90
CA SER A 92 -6.81 8.96 -17.22
C SER A 92 -5.66 8.03 -16.80
N TYR A 93 -4.52 8.17 -17.49
CA TYR A 93 -3.33 7.38 -17.17
C TYR A 93 -2.73 7.76 -15.81
N GLN A 94 -2.90 9.01 -15.38
CA GLN A 94 -2.46 9.46 -14.06
C GLN A 94 -3.29 8.78 -12.98
N TRP A 95 -4.62 8.78 -13.12
CA TRP A 95 -5.50 8.11 -12.18
C TRP A 95 -5.21 6.60 -12.11
N ALA A 96 -4.90 5.95 -13.24
CA ALA A 96 -4.49 4.53 -13.23
C ALA A 96 -3.26 4.27 -12.34
N ILE A 97 -2.27 5.18 -12.37
CA ILE A 97 -1.03 5.06 -11.62
C ILE A 97 -1.28 5.32 -10.13
N GLU A 98 -1.92 6.44 -9.80
CA GLU A 98 -2.29 6.81 -8.42
C GLU A 98 -3.19 5.75 -7.76
N HIS A 99 -4.10 5.17 -8.53
CA HIS A 99 -5.02 4.16 -8.02
C HIS A 99 -4.32 2.84 -7.70
N VAL A 100 -3.39 2.39 -8.56
CA VAL A 100 -2.55 1.22 -8.26
C VAL A 100 -1.64 1.46 -7.05
N ASP A 101 -1.09 2.68 -6.92
CA ASP A 101 -0.30 3.11 -5.76
C ASP A 101 -1.11 2.98 -4.45
N HIS A 102 -2.35 3.48 -4.44
CA HIS A 102 -3.24 3.33 -3.28
C HIS A 102 -3.52 1.86 -2.94
N ILE A 103 -3.81 1.01 -3.93
CA ILE A 103 -4.06 -0.42 -3.68
C ILE A 103 -2.80 -1.10 -3.12
N LEU A 104 -1.62 -0.85 -3.72
CA LEU A 104 -0.34 -1.38 -3.23
C LEU A 104 -0.07 -0.95 -1.80
N PHE A 105 -0.28 0.34 -1.50
CA PHE A 105 -0.12 0.86 -0.15
C PHE A 105 -1.03 0.14 0.83
N ASN A 106 -2.31 -0.05 0.48
CA ASN A 106 -3.28 -0.70 1.36
C ASN A 106 -2.94 -2.17 1.65
N LEU A 107 -2.48 -2.90 0.64
CA LEU A 107 -2.05 -4.30 0.80
C LEU A 107 -0.79 -4.46 1.64
N LEU A 108 0.10 -3.45 1.66
CA LEU A 108 1.40 -3.53 2.33
C LEU A 108 1.39 -2.94 3.74
N ILE A 109 0.54 -1.95 4.01
CA ILE A 109 0.51 -1.29 5.30
C ILE A 109 -0.26 -2.14 6.32
N PHE A 110 0.27 -2.23 7.53
CA PHE A 110 -0.46 -2.82 8.65
C PHE A 110 -1.18 -1.71 9.43
N LYS A 111 -2.46 -1.92 9.75
CA LYS A 111 -3.25 -1.04 10.60
C LYS A 111 -3.57 -1.75 11.92
N THR A 112 -3.24 -1.13 13.04
CA THR A 112 -3.46 -1.68 14.40
C THR A 112 -4.83 -1.35 14.94
N ASP A 113 -5.38 -2.18 15.83
CA ASP A 113 -6.60 -1.89 16.62
C ASP A 113 -6.47 -0.71 17.61
N LYS A 114 -5.33 -0.03 17.65
CA LYS A 114 -5.10 1.14 18.49
C LYS A 114 -5.76 2.38 17.89
N ASP A 115 -6.64 3.00 18.67
CA ASP A 115 -7.25 4.28 18.31
C ASP A 115 -6.22 5.40 18.27
N CYS A 116 -6.40 6.33 17.34
CA CYS A 116 -5.61 7.53 17.28
C CYS A 116 -5.84 8.39 18.53
N PRO A 117 -4.80 8.73 19.32
CA PRO A 117 -4.96 9.57 20.52
C PRO A 117 -5.19 11.05 20.20
N CYS A 118 -5.08 11.45 18.92
CA CYS A 118 -5.31 12.82 18.48
C CYS A 118 -6.77 13.08 18.07
N CYS A 119 -7.41 12.15 17.35
CA CYS A 119 -8.80 12.33 16.87
C CYS A 119 -9.78 11.27 17.38
N HIS A 120 -9.31 10.09 17.82
CA HIS A 120 -10.15 8.94 18.20
C HIS A 120 -11.08 8.40 17.10
N ASP A 121 -10.94 8.89 15.86
CA ASP A 121 -11.82 8.57 14.74
C ASP A 121 -11.23 7.50 13.79
N ASP A 122 -9.99 7.06 14.02
CA ASP A 122 -9.33 6.08 13.17
C ASP A 122 -8.29 5.25 13.91
N ASN A 123 -8.04 4.07 13.36
CA ASN A 123 -7.00 3.16 13.77
C ASN A 123 -5.64 3.53 13.15
N LEU A 124 -4.54 3.20 13.82
CA LEU A 124 -3.23 3.69 13.39
C LEU A 124 -2.53 2.73 12.40
N ARG A 125 -1.93 3.28 11.34
CA ARG A 125 -0.99 2.58 10.46
C ARG A 125 0.35 2.41 11.15
N VAL A 126 1.04 1.31 10.90
CA VAL A 126 2.28 0.95 11.60
C VAL A 126 3.48 0.98 10.66
N PHE A 127 4.44 1.81 11.00
CA PHE A 127 5.68 2.04 10.27
C PHE A 127 6.90 1.80 11.14
N VAL A 128 8.06 1.75 10.50
CA VAL A 128 9.37 1.91 11.14
C VAL A 128 10.13 3.07 10.52
N GLU A 129 10.83 3.82 11.37
CA GLU A 129 11.86 4.76 10.92
C GLU A 129 13.03 3.96 10.33
N SER A 130 13.38 4.23 9.07
CA SER A 130 14.30 3.40 8.27
C SER A 130 15.64 3.14 8.97
N ASP A 131 16.20 4.18 9.60
CA ASP A 131 17.54 4.17 10.19
C ASP A 131 17.57 3.57 11.61
N SER A 132 16.58 3.93 12.43
CA SER A 132 16.56 3.55 13.85
C SER A 132 15.76 2.27 14.13
N LYS A 133 14.95 1.82 13.17
CA LYS A 133 13.95 0.75 13.30
C LYS A 133 12.94 0.97 14.44
N LYS A 134 12.77 2.22 14.89
CA LYS A 134 11.74 2.58 15.86
C LYS A 134 10.36 2.47 15.23
N LEU A 135 9.41 1.89 15.97
CA LEU A 135 8.02 1.84 15.56
C LEU A 135 7.37 3.21 15.64
N ILE A 136 6.66 3.56 14.58
CA ILE A 136 5.93 4.81 14.42
C ILE A 136 4.51 4.45 14.00
N PHE A 137 3.55 5.15 14.57
CA PHE A 137 2.14 4.96 14.32
C PHE A 137 1.57 6.24 13.72
N GLU A 138 0.83 6.13 12.62
CA GLU A 138 0.24 7.25 11.90
C GLU A 138 -1.27 7.10 11.81
N CYS A 139 -2.01 8.18 12.07
CA CYS A 139 -3.43 8.24 11.74
C CYS A 139 -3.62 8.70 10.30
N GLU A 140 -4.44 7.97 9.52
CA GLU A 140 -4.74 8.35 8.14
C GLU A 140 -5.56 9.64 8.07
N LEU A 141 -6.49 9.85 9.00
CA LEU A 141 -7.40 10.99 8.95
C LEU A 141 -6.75 12.32 9.38
N CYS A 142 -6.00 12.31 10.49
CA CYS A 142 -5.43 13.53 11.07
C CYS A 142 -3.90 13.63 10.95
N LEU A 143 -3.26 12.63 10.34
CA LEU A 143 -1.80 12.56 10.12
C LEU A 143 -0.98 12.66 11.42
N CYS A 144 -1.61 12.35 12.56
CA CYS A 144 -0.96 12.32 13.86
C CYS A 144 0.04 11.17 13.91
N LEU A 145 1.31 11.51 14.14
CA LEU A 145 2.41 10.57 14.29
C LEU A 145 2.79 10.41 15.76
N ILE A 146 2.82 9.18 16.24
CA ILE A 146 3.20 8.84 17.62
C ILE A 146 4.17 7.65 17.66
N ASP A 147 4.95 7.55 18.72
CA ASP A 147 5.75 6.35 19.01
C ASP A 147 4.96 5.29 19.81
N GLU A 148 5.64 4.19 20.17
CA GLU A 148 5.07 3.12 21.00
C GLU A 148 4.54 3.62 22.37
N ASN A 149 5.05 4.76 22.86
CA ASN A 149 4.70 5.35 24.15
C ASN A 149 3.68 6.50 24.03
N ASN A 150 3.04 6.68 22.87
CA ASN A 150 2.13 7.79 22.56
C ASN A 150 2.77 9.18 22.54
N ASN A 151 4.10 9.28 22.49
CA ASN A 151 4.75 10.57 22.32
C ASN A 151 4.64 11.01 20.85
N LYS A 152 4.14 12.22 20.63
CA LYS A 152 4.09 12.82 19.29
C LYS A 152 5.48 12.88 18.66
N GLN A 153 5.56 12.53 17.39
CA GLN A 153 6.78 12.55 16.59
C GLN A 153 6.66 13.61 15.50
N ASN A 154 7.79 14.23 15.15
CA ASN A 154 7.88 15.08 13.96
C ASN A 154 8.27 14.22 12.76
N SER A 155 7.62 14.46 11.62
CA SER A 155 7.92 13.78 10.35
C SER A 155 9.13 14.34 9.61
N GLU A 156 9.59 15.55 10.00
CA GLU A 156 10.65 16.25 9.29
C GLU A 156 11.92 15.38 9.19
N GLU A 157 12.39 15.21 7.96
CA GLU A 157 13.64 14.53 7.59
C GLU A 157 13.68 13.00 7.84
N LYS A 158 12.57 12.37 8.24
CA LYS A 158 12.54 10.93 8.52
C LYS A 158 11.86 10.14 7.40
N LEU A 159 12.53 9.07 6.97
CA LEU A 159 11.93 8.08 6.09
C LEU A 159 11.22 7.02 6.93
N PHE A 160 9.90 6.92 6.76
CA PHE A 160 9.09 5.85 7.31
C PHE A 160 8.81 4.79 6.22
N ILE A 161 8.93 3.53 6.59
CA ILE A 161 8.60 2.38 5.75
C ILE A 161 7.61 1.48 6.51
N PRO A 162 6.83 0.61 5.85
CA PRO A 162 5.88 -0.25 6.55
C PRO A 162 6.63 -1.16 7.52
N ALA A 163 6.05 -1.39 8.70
CA ALA A 163 6.72 -2.22 9.69
C ALA A 163 6.82 -3.68 9.22
N PRO A 164 7.99 -4.34 9.38
CA PRO A 164 8.13 -5.77 9.13
C PRO A 164 7.06 -6.62 9.83
N ALA A 165 6.50 -7.61 9.12
CA ALA A 165 5.52 -8.53 9.70
C ALA A 165 6.09 -9.27 10.92
N SER A 166 7.39 -9.61 10.90
CA SER A 166 8.09 -10.22 12.04
C SER A 166 8.11 -9.31 13.28
N LEU A 167 8.25 -7.99 13.09
CA LEU A 167 8.27 -7.01 14.16
C LEU A 167 6.87 -6.83 14.77
N ILE A 168 5.84 -6.72 13.93
CA ILE A 168 4.42 -6.65 14.32
C ILE A 168 4.08 -7.85 15.21
N LYS A 169 4.41 -9.07 14.75
CA LYS A 169 4.18 -10.33 15.48
C LYS A 169 4.95 -10.38 16.80
N ARG A 170 6.24 -10.02 16.78
CA ARG A 170 7.10 -10.01 17.98
C ARG A 170 6.59 -9.04 19.05
N LYS A 171 6.08 -7.88 18.64
CA LYS A 171 5.52 -6.85 19.51
C LYS A 171 4.06 -7.10 19.90
N ARG A 172 3.43 -8.16 19.35
CA ARG A 172 2.03 -8.53 19.60
C ARG A 172 1.06 -7.39 19.30
N ILE A 173 1.36 -6.60 18.27
CA ILE A 173 0.46 -5.53 17.81
C ILE A 173 -0.72 -6.20 17.12
N LYS A 174 -1.93 -5.89 17.57
CA LYS A 174 -3.14 -6.51 17.05
C LYS A 174 -3.64 -5.76 15.81
N PRO A 175 -4.14 -6.47 14.80
CA PRO A 175 -4.69 -5.85 13.60
C PRO A 175 -6.01 -5.15 13.91
N SER A 176 -6.26 -4.05 13.20
CA SER A 176 -7.57 -3.40 13.17
C SER A 176 -8.62 -4.41 12.70
N PRO A 177 -9.80 -4.48 13.35
CA PRO A 177 -10.94 -5.17 12.76
C PRO A 177 -11.33 -4.49 11.43
N ILE A 178 -11.90 -5.28 10.52
CA ILE A 178 -12.58 -4.80 9.30
C ILE A 178 -13.96 -4.27 9.70
#